data_AF-A0A918X800-F1
#
_entry.id   AF-A0A918X800-F1
#
_cell.length_a   1.000
_cell.length_b   1.000
_cell.length_c   1.000
_cell.angle_alpha   90.00
_cell.angle_beta   90.00
_cell.angle_gamma   90.00
#
_symmetry.space_group_name_H-M   'P 1'
#
loop_
_entity.id
_entity.type
_entity.pdbx_description
1 polymer ?
#
loop_
_entity_poly.entity_id
_entity_poly.type
_entity_poly.pdbx_seq_one_letter_code
_entity_poly.pdbx_strand_id
1 'polypeptide(L)'
;MDEPLFGAPPVTVAPGAVHVPGWLDAPTQRSLLGHCRDWARGPAGTRHHTMPRGGRMSVSMTSLGWFWRPYSYSDRLPDGTAVQPFPDMLGELADRALTATLGRPSTGEEPPYDIALINFYDAHARMGMHQDRDEHADMPVVSLSLGDTCVFRFGNTETRTRPYTDVQLRSGDLFVFGGPARMAYHGVPRTFPDTAPSWLDLRGRLNITLRALGSP
;
A
#
# COMPACT_ATOMS: atom_id res chain seq x y z
N MET A 1 11.28 5.28 25.91
CA MET A 1 11.45 6.13 24.72
C MET A 1 10.10 6.77 24.52
N ASP A 2 10.01 8.07 24.78
CA ASP A 2 8.75 8.77 25.02
C ASP A 2 7.81 8.65 23.83
N GLU A 3 6.75 7.88 24.00
CA GLU A 3 5.63 7.90 23.08
C GLU A 3 4.86 9.20 23.36
N PRO A 4 4.77 10.13 22.38
CA PRO A 4 4.17 11.42 22.64
C PRO A 4 2.72 11.25 23.11
N LEU A 5 2.35 12.03 24.13
CA LEU A 5 1.05 11.98 24.82
C LEU A 5 -0.16 12.21 23.87
N PHE A 6 0.12 12.73 22.68
CA PHE A 6 -0.78 12.85 21.53
C PHE A 6 -0.04 12.30 20.30
N GLY A 7 -0.73 11.54 19.45
CA GLY A 7 -0.12 10.99 18.22
C GLY A 7 0.57 12.07 17.39
N ALA A 8 1.66 11.70 16.71
CA ALA A 8 2.39 12.66 15.88
C ALA A 8 1.47 13.20 14.77
N PRO A 9 1.50 14.51 14.48
CA PRO A 9 0.61 15.12 13.50
C PRO A 9 0.91 14.61 12.08
N PRO A 10 -0.05 14.73 11.14
CA PRO A 10 0.20 14.52 9.72
C PRO A 10 1.39 15.35 9.22
N VAL A 11 2.21 14.76 8.33
CA VAL A 11 3.38 15.39 7.73
C VAL A 11 3.24 15.39 6.21
N THR A 12 3.27 16.57 5.61
CA THR A 12 3.39 16.71 4.15
C THR A 12 4.83 16.44 3.73
N VAL A 13 5.05 15.31 3.06
CA VAL A 13 6.39 14.84 2.63
C VAL A 13 6.81 15.50 1.31
N ALA A 14 5.84 15.77 0.44
CA ALA A 14 5.96 16.55 -0.78
C ALA A 14 4.58 17.10 -1.16
N PRO A 15 4.46 18.08 -2.08
CA PRO A 15 3.16 18.48 -2.61
C PRO A 15 2.38 17.26 -3.11
N GLY A 16 1.17 17.03 -2.58
CA GLY A 16 0.34 15.88 -2.90
C GLY A 16 0.73 14.56 -2.21
N ALA A 17 1.68 14.55 -1.27
CA ALA A 17 2.09 13.35 -0.53
C ALA A 17 2.10 13.59 0.99
N VAL A 18 1.32 12.82 1.74
CA VAL A 18 1.09 13.01 3.19
C VAL A 18 1.29 11.69 3.93
N HIS A 19 2.06 11.74 5.01
CA HIS A 19 2.22 10.67 6.00
C HIS A 19 1.39 11.00 7.25
N VAL A 20 0.58 10.08 7.72
CA VAL A 20 -0.18 10.20 8.97
C VAL A 20 0.28 9.08 9.92
N PRO A 21 1.11 9.40 10.92
CA PRO A 21 1.60 8.43 11.89
C PRO A 21 0.47 7.85 12.76
N GLY A 22 0.48 6.54 13.01
CA GLY A 22 -0.45 5.89 13.94
C GLY A 22 -1.93 6.07 13.60
N TRP A 23 -2.27 6.22 12.32
CA TRP A 23 -3.63 6.49 11.86
C TRP A 23 -4.60 5.35 12.16
N LEU A 24 -4.16 4.10 12.04
CA LEU A 24 -4.95 2.92 12.42
C LEU A 24 -4.76 2.61 13.90
N ASP A 25 -5.85 2.56 14.65
CA ASP A 25 -5.83 2.09 16.03
C ASP A 25 -5.57 0.57 16.13
N ALA A 26 -5.20 0.10 17.32
CA ALA A 26 -4.83 -1.30 17.53
C ALA A 26 -5.95 -2.31 17.16
N PRO A 27 -7.24 -2.07 17.52
CA PRO A 27 -8.35 -2.92 17.06
C PRO A 27 -8.46 -2.99 15.54
N THR A 28 -8.37 -1.86 14.83
CA THR A 28 -8.46 -1.82 13.36
C THR A 28 -7.29 -2.58 12.74
N GLN A 29 -6.07 -2.40 13.25
CA GLN A 29 -4.90 -3.14 12.77
C GLN A 29 -5.07 -4.66 12.93
N ARG A 30 -5.58 -5.14 14.08
CA ARG A 30 -5.86 -6.57 14.29
C ARG A 30 -6.94 -7.10 13.35
N SER A 31 -8.02 -6.34 13.17
CA SER A 31 -9.11 -6.70 12.26
C SER A 31 -8.60 -6.82 10.82
N LEU A 32 -7.86 -5.81 10.35
CA LEU A 32 -7.24 -5.81 9.03
C LEU A 32 -6.28 -6.97 8.83
N LEU A 33 -5.44 -7.29 9.82
CA LEU A 33 -4.56 -8.45 9.74
C LEU A 33 -5.36 -9.76 9.60
N GLY A 34 -6.46 -9.90 10.34
CA GLY A 34 -7.37 -11.04 10.21
C GLY A 34 -7.88 -11.20 8.79
N HIS A 35 -8.41 -10.12 8.21
CA HIS A 35 -8.85 -10.10 6.81
C HIS A 35 -7.73 -10.41 5.83
N CYS A 36 -6.53 -9.83 6.00
CA CYS A 36 -5.37 -10.16 5.16
C CYS A 36 -5.01 -11.65 5.20
N ARG A 37 -5.08 -12.29 6.37
CA ARG A 37 -4.85 -13.74 6.51
C ARG A 37 -5.92 -14.54 5.76
N ASP A 38 -7.17 -14.11 5.75
CA ASP A 38 -8.25 -14.78 5.03
C ASP A 38 -8.13 -14.59 3.52
N TRP A 39 -7.89 -13.36 3.05
CA TRP A 39 -7.65 -13.05 1.64
C TRP A 39 -6.45 -13.79 1.06
N ALA A 40 -5.39 -13.95 1.85
CA ALA A 40 -4.20 -14.73 1.48
C ALA A 40 -4.48 -16.22 1.26
N ARG A 41 -5.57 -16.76 1.84
CA ARG A 41 -6.03 -18.14 1.62
C ARG A 41 -6.99 -18.29 0.43
N GLY A 42 -7.47 -17.18 -0.13
CA GLY A 42 -8.36 -17.19 -1.28
C GLY A 42 -7.66 -17.50 -2.61
N PRO A 43 -8.39 -17.52 -3.74
CA PRO A 43 -7.89 -17.94 -5.05
C PRO A 43 -6.62 -17.23 -5.51
N ALA A 44 -6.59 -15.89 -5.37
CA ALA A 44 -5.43 -15.09 -5.73
C ALA A 44 -4.20 -15.51 -4.92
N GLY A 45 -4.40 -15.86 -3.65
CA GLY A 45 -3.36 -16.32 -2.73
C GLY A 45 -2.22 -15.29 -2.55
N THR A 46 -1.29 -15.62 -1.67
CA THR A 46 -0.02 -14.87 -1.57
C THR A 46 1.02 -15.48 -2.51
N ARG A 47 1.52 -14.71 -3.47
CA ARG A 47 2.42 -15.20 -4.53
C ARG A 47 3.58 -14.25 -4.80
N HIS A 48 4.71 -14.80 -5.22
CA HIS A 48 5.80 -14.00 -5.79
C HIS A 48 5.60 -13.83 -7.29
N HIS A 49 5.77 -12.61 -7.81
CA HIS A 49 5.68 -12.34 -9.23
C HIS A 49 7.06 -12.43 -9.90
N THR A 50 7.08 -12.98 -11.12
CA THR A 50 8.26 -13.00 -11.99
C THR A 50 8.17 -11.83 -12.95
N MET A 51 9.18 -10.96 -12.93
CA MET A 51 9.27 -9.82 -13.85
C MET A 51 9.63 -10.30 -15.26
N PRO A 52 9.27 -9.56 -16.33
CA PRO A 52 9.54 -9.98 -17.70
C PRO A 52 11.01 -10.22 -18.05
N ARG A 53 11.94 -9.62 -17.29
CA ARG A 53 13.39 -9.85 -17.42
C ARG A 53 13.91 -11.03 -16.57
N GLY A 54 13.02 -11.89 -16.07
CA GLY A 54 13.35 -13.11 -15.31
C GLY A 54 13.60 -12.93 -13.81
N GLY A 55 13.73 -11.69 -13.31
CA GLY A 55 13.89 -11.44 -11.88
C GLY A 55 12.62 -11.73 -11.09
N ARG A 56 12.72 -12.47 -9.99
CA ARG A 56 11.58 -12.73 -9.08
C ARG A 56 11.52 -11.66 -8.00
N MET A 57 10.32 -11.10 -7.76
CA MET A 57 10.09 -10.18 -6.65
C MET A 57 10.27 -10.91 -5.32
N SER A 58 11.07 -10.34 -4.41
CA SER A 58 11.22 -10.87 -3.04
C SER A 58 9.97 -10.63 -2.19
N VAL A 59 9.18 -9.62 -2.55
CA VAL A 59 7.87 -9.35 -1.95
C VAL A 59 6.87 -10.37 -2.49
N SER A 60 6.01 -10.87 -1.61
CA SER A 60 4.85 -11.66 -2.03
C SER A 60 3.60 -10.78 -1.97
N MET A 61 2.66 -11.03 -2.88
CA MET A 61 1.50 -10.17 -3.10
C MET A 61 0.23 -11.00 -3.15
N THR A 62 -0.84 -10.46 -2.57
CA THR A 62 -2.23 -10.89 -2.78
C THR A 62 -2.98 -9.74 -3.42
N SER A 63 -3.69 -10.00 -4.53
CA SER A 63 -4.49 -8.99 -5.22
C SER A 63 -5.99 -9.20 -4.97
N LEU A 64 -6.71 -8.10 -4.77
CA LEU A 64 -8.17 -8.05 -4.65
C LEU A 64 -8.74 -7.03 -5.63
N GLY A 65 -9.95 -7.32 -6.14
CA GLY A 65 -10.63 -6.62 -7.22
C GLY A 65 -10.02 -6.94 -8.58
N TRP A 66 -8.75 -6.61 -8.76
CA TRP A 66 -7.99 -6.89 -9.98
C TRP A 66 -6.66 -7.57 -9.68
N PHE A 67 -6.34 -8.60 -10.44
CA PHE A 67 -5.05 -9.27 -10.37
C PHE A 67 -3.99 -8.44 -11.07
N TRP A 68 -2.98 -8.02 -10.32
CA TRP A 68 -1.82 -7.37 -10.89
C TRP A 68 -0.89 -8.41 -11.51
N ARG A 69 -0.50 -8.17 -12.74
CA ARG A 69 0.66 -8.80 -13.38
C ARG A 69 1.56 -7.68 -13.88
N PRO A 70 2.86 -7.94 -14.14
CA PRO A 70 3.75 -6.88 -14.59
C PRO A 70 3.16 -6.06 -15.74
N TYR A 71 2.91 -4.77 -15.47
CA TYR A 71 2.41 -3.76 -16.41
C TYR A 71 0.93 -3.86 -16.81
N SER A 72 0.10 -4.64 -16.11
CA SER A 72 -1.36 -4.66 -16.39
C SER A 72 -2.18 -5.28 -15.25
N TYR A 73 -3.47 -4.97 -15.27
CA TYR A 73 -4.47 -5.60 -14.41
C TYR A 73 -5.35 -6.58 -15.21
N SER A 74 -5.88 -7.60 -14.53
CA SER A 74 -6.84 -8.55 -15.08
C SER A 74 -7.88 -8.93 -14.02
N ASP A 75 -9.12 -9.14 -14.44
CA ASP A 75 -10.21 -9.68 -13.61
C ASP A 75 -10.05 -11.19 -13.33
N ARG A 76 -9.03 -11.83 -13.92
CA ARG A 76 -8.73 -13.26 -13.80
C ARG A 76 -7.28 -13.54 -13.42
N LEU A 77 -7.10 -14.64 -12.72
CA LEU A 77 -5.81 -15.26 -12.44
C LEU A 77 -5.26 -15.98 -13.69
N PRO A 78 -3.97 -16.37 -13.73
CA PRO A 78 -3.38 -17.07 -14.87
C PRO A 78 -4.05 -18.40 -15.23
N ASP A 79 -4.72 -19.05 -14.27
CA ASP A 79 -5.48 -20.29 -14.49
C ASP A 79 -6.93 -20.05 -14.94
N GLY A 80 -7.33 -18.78 -15.13
CA GLY A 80 -8.67 -18.38 -15.55
C GLY A 80 -9.67 -18.17 -14.41
N THR A 81 -9.31 -18.49 -13.17
CA THR A 81 -10.17 -18.24 -12.00
C THR A 81 -10.40 -16.74 -11.80
N ALA A 82 -11.61 -16.34 -11.42
CA ALA A 82 -11.91 -14.95 -11.10
C ALA A 82 -11.10 -14.47 -9.89
N VAL A 83 -10.69 -13.21 -9.91
CA VAL A 83 -10.02 -12.58 -8.77
C VAL A 83 -11.02 -12.38 -7.64
N GLN A 84 -10.54 -12.42 -6.40
CA GLN A 84 -11.37 -12.09 -5.25
C GLN A 84 -11.89 -10.66 -5.40
N PRO A 85 -13.17 -10.38 -5.08
CA PRO A 85 -13.72 -9.04 -5.21
C PRO A 85 -12.98 -8.04 -4.31
N PHE A 86 -13.04 -6.76 -4.69
CA PHE A 86 -12.59 -5.68 -3.82
C PHE A 86 -13.58 -5.55 -2.63
N PRO A 87 -13.12 -5.62 -1.37
CA PRO A 87 -14.00 -5.49 -0.21
C PRO A 87 -14.44 -4.03 0.04
N ASP A 88 -15.74 -3.80 0.25
CA ASP A 88 -16.32 -2.46 0.52
C ASP A 88 -15.62 -1.72 1.66
N MET A 89 -15.27 -2.44 2.73
CA MET A 89 -14.55 -1.87 3.87
C MET A 89 -13.19 -1.24 3.48
N LEU A 90 -12.51 -1.75 2.45
CA LEU A 90 -11.29 -1.11 1.95
C LEU A 90 -11.61 0.19 1.20
N GLY A 91 -12.74 0.28 0.51
CA GLY A 91 -13.22 1.52 -0.12
C GLY A 91 -13.52 2.59 0.94
N GLU A 92 -14.24 2.22 1.99
CA GLU A 92 -14.50 3.10 3.14
C GLU A 92 -13.19 3.56 3.80
N LEU A 93 -12.20 2.68 3.95
CA LEU A 93 -10.88 3.04 4.46
C LEU A 93 -10.15 4.03 3.56
N ALA A 94 -10.24 3.87 2.23
CA ALA A 94 -9.67 4.82 1.28
C ALA A 94 -10.31 6.20 1.43
N ASP A 95 -11.63 6.30 1.54
CA ASP A 95 -12.34 7.57 1.73
C ASP A 95 -11.95 8.28 3.03
N ARG A 96 -11.81 7.52 4.13
CA ARG A 96 -11.32 8.07 5.40
C ARG A 96 -9.87 8.55 5.27
N ALA A 97 -9.02 7.81 4.55
CA ALA A 97 -7.63 8.18 4.32
C ALA A 97 -7.51 9.46 3.48
N LEU A 98 -8.34 9.62 2.44
CA LEU A 98 -8.42 10.85 1.66
C LEU A 98 -8.90 12.02 2.52
N THR A 99 -9.92 11.80 3.35
CA THR A 99 -10.41 12.84 4.28
C THR A 99 -9.31 13.29 5.25
N ALA A 100 -8.55 12.34 5.80
CA ALA A 100 -7.48 12.63 6.76
C ALA A 100 -6.25 13.32 6.14
N THR A 101 -6.08 13.29 4.81
CA THR A 101 -4.88 13.80 4.14
C THR A 101 -5.15 14.96 3.19
N LEU A 102 -6.19 14.85 2.35
CA LEU A 102 -6.61 15.86 1.39
C LEU A 102 -7.76 16.73 1.90
N GLY A 103 -8.33 16.42 3.07
CA GLY A 103 -9.44 17.16 3.66
C GLY A 103 -10.81 16.86 3.03
N ARG A 104 -10.90 15.85 2.16
CA ARG A 104 -12.15 15.40 1.52
C ARG A 104 -12.12 13.91 1.19
N PRO A 105 -13.28 13.22 1.14
CA PRO A 105 -13.36 11.88 0.57
C PRO A 105 -13.23 11.93 -0.96
N SER A 106 -13.30 10.75 -1.59
CA SER A 106 -13.54 10.68 -3.03
C SER A 106 -14.89 11.30 -3.37
N THR A 107 -15.01 11.92 -4.53
CA THR A 107 -16.30 12.42 -5.04
C THR A 107 -17.02 11.29 -5.79
N GLY A 108 -18.34 11.34 -5.87
CA GLY A 108 -19.12 10.37 -6.68
C GLY A 108 -18.86 10.46 -8.19
N GLU A 109 -18.07 11.44 -8.63
CA GLU A 109 -17.62 11.61 -10.02
C GLU A 109 -16.24 10.98 -10.27
N GLU A 110 -15.45 10.79 -9.21
CA GLU A 110 -14.14 10.13 -9.25
C GLU A 110 -14.30 8.60 -9.36
N PRO A 111 -13.41 7.90 -10.08
CA PRO A 111 -13.42 6.44 -10.11
C PRO A 111 -13.27 5.86 -8.70
N PRO A 112 -14.09 4.84 -8.32
CA PRO A 112 -13.97 4.23 -7.01
C PRO A 112 -12.67 3.45 -6.87
N TYR A 113 -12.19 3.32 -5.64
CA TYR A 113 -11.14 2.34 -5.34
C TYR A 113 -11.68 0.94 -5.56
N ASP A 114 -10.98 0.17 -6.39
CA ASP A 114 -11.38 -1.17 -6.81
C ASP A 114 -10.18 -2.12 -6.91
N ILE A 115 -8.98 -1.67 -6.53
CA ILE A 115 -7.77 -2.48 -6.47
C ILE A 115 -7.21 -2.44 -5.05
N ALA A 116 -6.94 -3.61 -4.47
CA ALA A 116 -6.07 -3.72 -3.30
C ALA A 116 -4.90 -4.66 -3.57
N LEU A 117 -3.67 -4.17 -3.38
CA LEU A 117 -2.45 -4.97 -3.43
C LEU A 117 -1.91 -5.12 -2.01
N ILE A 118 -1.97 -6.34 -1.49
CA ILE A 118 -1.49 -6.69 -0.15
C ILE A 118 -0.10 -7.27 -0.29
N ASN A 119 0.90 -6.48 0.05
CA ASN A 119 2.31 -6.81 -0.05
C ASN A 119 2.83 -7.33 1.29
N PHE A 120 3.34 -8.56 1.32
CA PHE A 120 4.04 -9.12 2.47
C PHE A 120 5.56 -9.11 2.26
N TYR A 121 6.25 -8.55 3.24
CA TYR A 121 7.70 -8.43 3.32
C TYR A 121 8.20 -9.24 4.50
N ASP A 122 9.03 -10.24 4.21
CA ASP A 122 9.88 -10.87 5.23
C ASP A 122 11.08 -9.95 5.58
N ALA A 123 11.99 -10.45 6.42
CA ALA A 123 13.16 -9.71 6.88
C ALA A 123 14.18 -9.34 5.76
N HIS A 124 14.06 -9.92 4.58
CA HIS A 124 14.98 -9.71 3.45
C HIS A 124 14.30 -9.11 2.21
N ALA A 125 12.96 -9.10 2.20
CA ALA A 125 12.17 -8.56 1.12
C ALA A 125 12.35 -7.05 0.98
N ARG A 126 12.55 -6.61 -0.26
CA ARG A 126 12.68 -5.22 -0.65
C ARG A 126 11.87 -4.93 -1.90
N MET A 127 11.50 -3.67 -2.08
CA MET A 127 10.87 -3.19 -3.29
C MET A 127 11.70 -2.03 -3.84
N GLY A 128 12.24 -2.19 -5.04
CA GLY A 128 13.00 -1.13 -5.70
C GLY A 128 12.13 0.08 -6.02
N MET A 129 12.76 1.20 -6.37
CA MET A 129 12.02 2.37 -6.86
C MET A 129 11.10 1.95 -8.01
N HIS A 130 9.85 2.39 -8.03
CA HIS A 130 8.89 2.11 -9.10
C HIS A 130 7.79 3.17 -9.07
N GLN A 131 6.95 3.18 -10.10
CA GLN A 131 5.74 3.99 -10.14
C GLN A 131 4.56 3.05 -10.26
N ASP A 132 3.45 3.49 -9.68
CA ASP A 132 2.15 2.89 -9.88
C ASP A 132 1.53 3.56 -11.09
N ARG A 133 1.74 2.97 -12.28
CA ARG A 133 1.43 3.57 -13.58
C ARG A 133 0.52 2.69 -14.45
N ASP A 134 0.03 1.61 -13.87
CA ASP A 134 -0.74 0.59 -14.59
C ASP A 134 -2.25 0.91 -14.55
N GLU A 135 -2.64 1.95 -13.79
CA GLU A 135 -4.00 2.46 -13.69
C GLU A 135 -4.28 3.57 -14.73
N HIS A 136 -5.53 3.70 -15.17
CA HIS A 136 -6.02 4.77 -16.04
C HIS A 136 -6.46 6.02 -15.28
N ALA A 137 -6.85 5.85 -14.00
CA ALA A 137 -7.26 6.95 -13.14
C ALA A 137 -6.09 7.65 -12.45
N ASP A 138 -6.15 8.98 -12.39
CA ASP A 138 -5.23 9.83 -11.61
C ASP A 138 -5.59 9.90 -10.11
N MET A 139 -6.37 8.92 -9.61
CA MET A 139 -6.76 8.83 -8.21
C MET A 139 -5.55 8.64 -7.29
N PRO A 140 -5.52 9.26 -6.10
CA PRO A 140 -4.42 9.06 -5.15
C PRO A 140 -4.18 7.58 -4.83
N VAL A 141 -2.94 7.23 -4.50
CA VAL A 141 -2.61 5.93 -3.95
C VAL A 141 -2.68 6.02 -2.43
N VAL A 142 -3.46 5.12 -1.81
CA VAL A 142 -3.58 5.01 -0.36
C VAL A 142 -2.78 3.79 0.10
N SER A 143 -1.85 3.98 1.05
CA SER A 143 -0.92 2.95 1.51
C SER A 143 -0.98 2.83 3.03
N LEU A 144 -1.43 1.66 3.52
CA LEU A 144 -1.53 1.34 4.94
C LEU A 144 -0.41 0.39 5.35
N SER A 145 0.22 0.63 6.50
CA SER A 145 1.33 -0.21 7.01
C SER A 145 0.92 -0.99 8.26
N LEU A 146 1.27 -2.29 8.30
CA LEU A 146 1.08 -3.18 9.46
C LEU A 146 2.36 -3.97 9.72
N GLY A 147 2.69 -4.20 10.99
CA GLY A 147 3.83 -5.01 11.40
C GLY A 147 5.15 -4.24 11.43
N ASP A 148 6.21 -4.89 10.94
CA ASP A 148 7.56 -4.35 11.03
C ASP A 148 7.70 -3.00 10.31
N THR A 149 8.46 -2.11 10.94
CA THR A 149 8.80 -0.77 10.41
C THR A 149 9.59 -0.92 9.12
N CYS A 150 9.41 0.00 8.17
CA CYS A 150 10.25 0.08 6.99
C CYS A 150 10.79 1.48 6.73
N VAL A 151 11.87 1.56 5.95
CA VAL A 151 12.20 2.78 5.22
C VAL A 151 11.37 2.80 3.95
N PHE A 152 10.46 3.76 3.84
CA PHE A 152 9.76 4.08 2.61
C PHE A 152 10.48 5.24 1.92
N ARG A 153 11.03 4.98 0.75
CA ARG A 153 11.74 5.98 -0.05
C ARG A 153 10.76 6.60 -1.02
N PHE A 154 10.49 7.89 -0.87
CA PHE A 154 9.59 8.65 -1.72
C PHE A 154 10.36 9.65 -2.58
N GLY A 155 10.34 9.45 -3.90
CA GLY A 155 11.13 10.20 -4.88
C GLY A 155 10.33 11.28 -5.63
N ASN A 156 10.87 11.68 -6.77
CA ASN A 156 10.25 12.61 -7.71
C ASN A 156 9.51 11.87 -8.83
N THR A 157 8.86 12.60 -9.74
CA THR A 157 8.08 12.04 -10.86
C THR A 157 8.90 11.75 -12.12
N GLU A 158 10.14 12.26 -12.21
CA GLU A 158 10.96 12.26 -13.42
C GLU A 158 11.91 11.07 -13.49
N THR A 159 12.57 10.74 -12.37
CA THR A 159 13.64 9.74 -12.33
C THR A 159 13.55 8.82 -11.11
N ARG A 160 14.06 7.59 -11.28
CA ARG A 160 14.20 6.58 -10.22
C ARG A 160 15.29 6.92 -9.20
N THR A 161 16.01 8.02 -9.42
CA THR A 161 17.17 8.44 -8.62
C THR A 161 16.82 9.66 -7.76
N ARG A 162 17.82 10.32 -7.17
CA ARG A 162 17.61 11.50 -6.32
C ARG A 162 16.98 12.66 -7.12
N PRO A 163 16.29 13.61 -6.45
CA PRO A 163 16.02 13.66 -5.02
C PRO A 163 14.94 12.66 -4.58
N TYR A 164 15.07 12.18 -3.33
CA TYR A 164 14.05 11.41 -2.61
C TYR A 164 14.12 11.72 -1.11
N THR A 165 13.00 11.52 -0.42
CA THR A 165 12.84 11.61 1.03
C THR A 165 12.61 10.20 1.56
N ASP A 166 13.41 9.79 2.55
CA ASP A 166 13.19 8.53 3.26
C ASP A 166 12.31 8.80 4.48
N VAL A 167 11.18 8.09 4.57
CA VAL A 167 10.19 8.16 5.65
C VAL A 167 10.16 6.81 6.37
N GLN A 168 10.20 6.80 7.70
CA GLN A 168 9.96 5.56 8.44
C GLN A 168 8.46 5.34 8.57
N LEU A 169 7.96 4.25 8.00
CA LEU A 169 6.57 3.83 8.16
C LEU A 169 6.50 2.69 9.18
N ARG A 170 5.74 2.91 10.26
CA ARG A 170 5.51 1.97 11.35
C ARG A 170 4.15 1.30 11.22
N SER A 171 3.89 0.29 12.06
CA SER A 171 2.57 -0.33 12.15
C SER A 171 1.50 0.71 12.50
N GLY A 172 0.45 0.77 11.68
CA GLY A 172 -0.66 1.71 11.82
C GLY A 172 -0.53 2.98 11.02
N ASP A 173 0.63 3.24 10.40
CA ASP A 173 0.83 4.45 9.60
C ASP A 173 0.04 4.40 8.28
N LEU A 174 -0.47 5.56 7.90
CA LEU A 174 -1.06 5.85 6.60
C LEU A 174 -0.11 6.72 5.78
N PHE A 175 0.03 6.42 4.50
CA PHE A 175 0.70 7.27 3.53
C PHE A 175 -0.18 7.42 2.29
N VAL A 176 -0.47 8.66 1.87
CA VAL A 176 -1.27 8.94 0.68
C VAL A 176 -0.46 9.80 -0.27
N PHE A 177 -0.43 9.45 -1.56
CA PHE A 177 0.17 10.30 -2.59
C PHE A 177 -0.69 10.36 -3.85
N GLY A 178 -0.93 11.58 -4.33
CA GLY A 178 -1.78 11.86 -5.50
C GLY A 178 -1.46 13.22 -6.11
N GLY A 179 -2.30 13.67 -7.05
CA GLY A 179 -2.10 14.95 -7.75
C GLY A 179 -0.68 15.06 -8.33
N PRO A 180 0.10 16.11 -8.01
CA PRO A 180 1.46 16.28 -8.55
C PRO A 180 2.43 15.16 -8.13
N ALA A 181 2.11 14.41 -7.08
CA ALA A 181 2.90 13.28 -6.58
C ALA A 181 2.36 11.91 -7.04
N ARG A 182 1.26 11.85 -7.81
CA ARG A 182 0.60 10.59 -8.21
C ARG A 182 1.55 9.63 -8.93
N MET A 183 2.47 10.19 -9.72
CA MET A 183 3.48 9.45 -10.48
C MET A 183 4.86 9.50 -9.81
N ALA A 184 4.95 9.70 -8.50
CA ALA A 184 6.25 9.71 -7.83
C ALA A 184 6.87 8.31 -7.81
N TYR A 185 8.15 8.23 -8.14
CA TYR A 185 8.91 7.00 -7.92
C TYR A 185 9.03 6.73 -6.43
N HIS A 186 8.74 5.52 -5.99
CA HIS A 186 8.83 5.15 -4.58
C HIS A 186 9.23 3.68 -4.39
N GLY A 187 9.63 3.31 -3.17
CA GLY A 187 10.01 1.93 -2.88
C GLY A 187 10.30 1.68 -1.40
N VAL A 188 10.61 0.43 -1.09
CA VAL A 188 10.95 -0.03 0.26
C VAL A 188 12.35 -0.65 0.21
N PRO A 189 13.43 0.15 0.37
CA PRO A 189 14.79 -0.36 0.35
C PRO A 189 15.14 -1.28 1.53
N ARG A 190 14.44 -1.15 2.67
CA ARG A 190 14.74 -1.88 3.91
C ARG A 190 13.52 -2.00 4.82
N THR A 191 13.37 -3.16 5.46
CA THR A 191 12.52 -3.41 6.63
C THR A 191 13.37 -3.54 7.90
N PHE A 192 12.79 -3.28 9.06
CA PHE A 192 13.42 -3.43 10.38
C PHE A 192 12.71 -4.58 11.12
N PRO A 193 13.28 -5.80 11.09
CA PRO A 193 12.68 -6.96 11.74
C PRO A 193 12.45 -6.73 13.24
N ASP A 194 11.45 -7.41 13.79
CA ASP A 194 11.13 -7.43 15.22
C ASP A 194 10.76 -6.04 15.79
N THR A 195 10.19 -5.19 14.95
CA THR A 195 9.66 -3.87 15.36
C THR A 195 8.15 -3.78 15.30
N ALA A 196 7.47 -4.83 14.82
CA ALA A 196 6.01 -4.95 14.93
C ALA A 196 5.54 -4.85 16.39
N PRO A 197 4.38 -4.20 16.64
CA PRO A 197 3.78 -4.20 17.98
C PRO A 197 3.51 -5.63 18.44
N SER A 198 3.91 -5.96 19.67
CA SER A 198 3.81 -7.32 20.22
C SER A 198 2.38 -7.88 20.24
N TRP A 199 1.37 -7.00 20.30
CA TRP A 199 -0.05 -7.36 20.30
C TRP A 199 -0.62 -7.64 18.90
N LEU A 200 0.09 -7.29 17.81
CA LEU A 200 -0.41 -7.47 16.43
C LEU A 200 -0.21 -8.91 15.93
N ASP A 201 0.64 -9.71 16.59
CA ASP A 201 0.91 -11.12 16.20
C ASP A 201 1.28 -11.28 14.71
N LEU A 202 2.06 -10.33 14.18
CA LEU A 202 2.59 -10.37 12.82
C LEU A 202 4.11 -10.43 12.89
N ARG A 203 4.71 -11.42 12.22
CA ARG A 203 6.14 -11.49 11.93
C ARG A 203 6.36 -10.97 10.51
N GLY A 204 7.20 -9.96 10.33
CA GLY A 204 7.37 -9.26 9.05
C GLY A 204 6.45 -8.06 8.92
N ARG A 205 6.34 -7.54 7.69
CA ARG A 205 5.55 -6.35 7.36
C ARG A 205 4.50 -6.66 6.31
N LEU A 206 3.31 -6.13 6.53
CA LEU A 206 2.25 -6.04 5.53
C LEU A 206 2.06 -4.60 5.09
N ASN A 207 1.73 -4.44 3.82
CA ASN A 207 1.26 -3.18 3.27
C ASN A 207 0.06 -3.41 2.40
N ILE A 208 -1.00 -2.64 2.64
CA ILE A 208 -2.23 -2.67 1.86
C ILE A 208 -2.22 -1.39 1.02
N THR A 209 -2.07 -1.54 -0.29
CA THR A 209 -2.09 -0.43 -1.24
C THR A 209 -3.42 -0.43 -1.99
N LEU A 210 -4.20 0.62 -1.82
CA LEU A 210 -5.50 0.80 -2.46
C LEU A 210 -5.35 1.75 -3.64
N ARG A 211 -5.95 1.38 -4.77
CA ARG A 211 -5.93 2.15 -6.02
C ARG A 211 -7.29 2.07 -6.72
N ALA A 212 -7.51 3.00 -7.66
CA ALA A 212 -8.63 2.95 -8.58
C ALA A 212 -8.09 2.66 -9.99
N LEU A 213 -8.63 1.65 -10.67
CA LEU A 213 -8.22 1.31 -12.04
C LEU A 213 -8.60 2.44 -13.00
N GLY A 214 -9.85 2.93 -12.89
CA GLY A 214 -10.43 3.86 -13.85
C GLY A 214 -10.93 3.19 -15.12
N SER A 215 -11.76 3.92 -15.87
CA SER A 215 -12.16 3.50 -17.21
C SER A 215 -10.97 3.60 -18.17
N PRO A 216 -10.77 2.63 -19.08
CA PRO A 216 -9.76 2.70 -20.13
C PRO A 216 -10.02 3.81 -21.16
#